data_AF-A0AAE4DEK4-F1
#
_entry.id   AF-A0AAE4DEK4-F1
#
_cell.length_a   1.000
_cell.length_b   1.000
_cell.length_c   1.000
_cell.angle_alpha   90.00
_cell.angle_beta   90.00
_cell.angle_gamma   90.00
#
_symmetry.space_group_name_H-M   'P 1'
#
loop_
_entity.id
_entity.type
_entity.pdbx_description
1 polymer ?
#
loop_
_entity_poly.entity_id
_entity_poly.type
_entity_poly.pdbx_seq_one_letter_code
_entity_poly.pdbx_strand_id
1 'polypeptide(L)'
;MITDISPYVIYELGMLKGQHVRLCRYRFNGSGYNEGYVLVGENSSFFIRCKANVVEDKHDIHFLVIKAFQNIELDDSFSYDTQFEGTLNGIQILKSTTKGMIVQRKVVQDIITENALLADFEGDKRLLIYPHTKLYSDTSISANTDEILDLINAYRFQTSRIAKQDVNLLLTQS
;
A
#
# COMPACT_ATOMS: atom_id res chain seq x y z
N MET A 1 1.39 -18.32 -5.67
CA MET A 1 1.54 -17.15 -4.78
C MET A 1 0.71 -16.04 -5.38
N ILE A 2 -0.27 -15.54 -4.64
CA ILE A 2 -1.08 -14.39 -5.07
C ILE A 2 -0.56 -13.23 -4.22
N THR A 3 0.11 -12.28 -4.86
CA THR A 3 0.66 -11.11 -4.20
C THR A 3 0.03 -9.85 -4.76
N ASP A 4 -0.38 -8.96 -3.87
CA ASP A 4 -0.90 -7.62 -4.23
C ASP A 4 0.20 -6.55 -4.13
N ILE A 5 1.43 -6.92 -3.78
CA ILE A 5 2.55 -6.00 -3.60
C ILE A 5 3.58 -6.27 -4.70
N SER A 6 3.87 -5.26 -5.52
CA SER A 6 4.86 -5.41 -6.57
C SER A 6 6.28 -5.50 -5.98
N PRO A 7 7.21 -6.21 -6.63
CA PRO A 7 8.62 -6.26 -6.21
C PRO A 7 9.27 -4.87 -6.11
N TYR A 8 8.83 -3.92 -6.94
CA TYR A 8 9.31 -2.54 -6.91
C TYR A 8 8.91 -1.83 -5.61
N VAL A 9 7.67 -1.99 -5.15
CA VAL A 9 7.21 -1.43 -3.87
C VAL A 9 8.00 -2.02 -2.70
N ILE A 10 8.31 -3.32 -2.73
CA ILE A 10 9.15 -3.96 -1.70
C ILE A 10 10.55 -3.34 -1.67
N TYR A 11 11.14 -3.11 -2.84
CA TYR A 11 12.44 -2.46 -2.96
C TYR A 11 12.40 -1.02 -2.38
N GLU A 12 11.40 -0.22 -2.76
CA GLU A 12 11.25 1.15 -2.27
C GLU A 12 11.01 1.23 -0.76
N LEU A 13 10.23 0.31 -0.18
CA LEU A 13 10.07 0.19 1.27
C LEU A 13 11.42 -0.11 1.95
N GLY A 14 12.26 -0.95 1.33
CA GLY A 14 13.59 -1.25 1.83
C GLY A 14 14.51 -0.02 1.90
N MET A 15 14.30 0.98 1.03
CA MET A 15 15.07 2.22 1.03
C MET A 15 14.78 3.12 2.24
N LEU A 16 13.67 2.91 2.94
CA LEU A 16 13.35 3.65 4.16
C LEU A 16 14.26 3.29 5.34
N LYS A 17 14.98 2.16 5.28
CA LYS A 17 15.86 1.72 6.37
C LYS A 17 16.92 2.78 6.67
N GLY A 18 17.02 3.14 7.95
CA GLY A 18 17.93 4.17 8.46
C GLY A 18 17.37 5.60 8.34
N GLN A 19 16.21 5.80 7.71
CA GLN A 19 15.56 7.10 7.64
C GLN A 19 14.67 7.35 8.86
N HIS A 20 14.42 8.62 9.16
CA HIS A 20 13.36 9.01 10.06
C HIS A 20 12.01 8.91 9.32
N VAL A 21 11.11 8.05 9.82
CA VAL A 21 9.81 7.82 9.20
C VAL A 21 8.67 8.08 10.18
N ARG A 22 7.54 8.51 9.64
CA ARG A 22 6.30 8.75 10.39
C ARG A 22 5.24 7.77 9.95
N LEU A 23 4.60 7.10 10.90
CA LEU A 23 3.36 6.36 10.66
C LEU A 23 2.18 7.29 10.95
N CYS A 24 1.42 7.61 9.92
CA CYS A 24 0.30 8.53 10.02
C CYS A 24 -1.02 7.83 9.68
N ARG A 25 -2.10 8.32 10.28
CA ARG A 25 -3.44 8.17 9.70
C ARG A 25 -3.64 9.29 8.69
N TYR A 26 -4.33 9.01 7.60
CA TYR A 26 -4.57 9.99 6.55
C TYR A 26 -6.06 10.21 6.32
N ARG A 27 -6.42 11.41 5.90
CA ARG A 27 -7.77 11.79 5.46
C ARG A 27 -7.69 12.52 4.13
N PHE A 28 -8.77 12.47 3.36
CA PHE A 28 -8.88 13.13 2.06
C PHE A 28 -9.95 14.23 2.11
N ASN A 29 -9.66 15.44 1.64
CA ASN A 29 -10.62 16.56 1.51
C ASN A 29 -11.44 16.87 2.78
N GLY A 30 -10.81 16.85 3.95
CA GLY A 30 -11.48 17.15 5.22
C GLY A 30 -12.56 16.13 5.64
N SER A 31 -12.63 14.98 4.97
CA SER A 31 -13.45 13.84 5.39
C SER A 31 -12.87 13.15 6.64
N GLY A 32 -13.55 12.10 7.10
CA GLY A 32 -13.04 11.24 8.18
C GLY A 32 -11.72 10.57 7.82
N TYR A 33 -11.10 9.93 8.81
CA TYR A 33 -9.91 9.11 8.54
C TYR A 33 -10.26 7.99 7.55
N ASN A 34 -9.45 7.85 6.52
CA ASN A 34 -9.55 6.74 5.59
C ASN A 34 -9.11 5.43 6.28
N GLU A 35 -9.54 4.30 5.73
CA GLU A 35 -9.10 3.00 6.18
C GLU A 35 -7.61 2.78 5.86
N GLY A 36 -6.82 2.48 6.89
CA GLY A 36 -5.40 2.19 6.79
C GLY A 36 -4.48 3.29 7.33
N TYR A 37 -3.22 3.21 6.91
CA TYR A 37 -2.13 4.06 7.37
C TYR A 37 -1.27 4.50 6.19
N VAL A 38 -0.44 5.51 6.42
CA VAL A 38 0.64 5.87 5.51
C VAL A 38 1.96 5.89 6.27
N LEU A 39 2.99 5.25 5.73
CA LEU A 39 4.37 5.44 6.16
C LEU A 39 4.98 6.57 5.33
N VAL A 40 5.33 7.67 5.98
CA VAL A 40 5.94 8.85 5.34
C VAL A 40 7.43 8.85 5.68
N GLY A 41 8.26 8.61 4.67
CA GLY A 41 9.70 8.83 4.71
C GLY A 41 10.07 10.22 4.22
N GLU A 42 11.36 10.43 3.95
CA GLU A 42 11.87 11.75 3.55
C GLU A 42 11.37 12.18 2.16
N ASN A 43 11.27 11.23 1.22
CA ASN A 43 10.94 11.50 -0.19
C ASN A 43 9.78 10.66 -0.72
N SER A 44 9.27 9.73 0.08
CA SER A 44 8.25 8.77 -0.32
C SER A 44 7.23 8.52 0.78
N SER A 45 6.03 8.19 0.35
CA SER A 45 4.88 7.87 1.17
C SER A 45 4.28 6.55 0.72
N PHE A 46 4.05 5.63 1.64
CA PHE A 46 3.51 4.30 1.36
C PHE A 46 2.17 4.14 2.05
N PHE A 47 1.10 4.13 1.26
CA PHE A 47 -0.26 3.91 1.73
C PHE A 47 -0.48 2.42 1.90
N ILE A 48 -0.83 2.03 3.13
CA ILE A 48 -0.87 0.65 3.58
C ILE A 48 -2.25 0.36 4.15
N ARG A 49 -2.85 -0.74 3.68
CA ARG A 49 -4.14 -1.24 4.17
C ARG A 49 -4.19 -2.76 4.07
N CYS A 50 -5.04 -3.39 4.88
CA CYS A 50 -5.37 -4.80 4.72
C CYS A 50 -6.76 -4.90 4.11
N LYS A 51 -6.89 -5.59 2.99
CA LYS A 51 -8.16 -5.89 2.32
C LYS A 51 -8.55 -7.34 2.63
N ALA A 52 -9.82 -7.58 2.93
CA ALA A 52 -10.36 -8.93 2.99
C ALA A 52 -11.11 -9.24 1.68
N ASN A 53 -10.87 -10.41 1.11
CA ASN A 53 -11.67 -10.95 0.01
C ASN A 53 -12.28 -12.27 0.47
N VAL A 54 -13.60 -12.39 0.31
CA VAL A 54 -14.31 -13.63 0.58
C VAL A 54 -14.12 -14.57 -0.60
N VAL A 55 -13.65 -15.79 -0.33
CA VAL A 55 -13.59 -16.86 -1.33
C VAL A 55 -14.59 -17.95 -0.97
N GLU A 56 -15.53 -18.20 -1.90
CA GLU A 56 -16.60 -19.21 -1.80
C GLU A 56 -17.35 -19.22 -0.46
N ASP A 57 -17.81 -18.05 -0.01
CA ASP A 57 -18.71 -17.86 1.15
C ASP A 57 -18.26 -18.49 2.49
N LYS A 58 -16.99 -18.90 2.62
CA LYS A 58 -16.49 -19.64 3.80
C LYS A 58 -15.13 -19.21 4.33
N HIS A 59 -14.31 -18.51 3.54
CA HIS A 59 -12.96 -18.12 3.94
C HIS A 59 -12.66 -16.66 3.62
N ASP A 60 -12.31 -15.90 4.66
CA ASP A 60 -11.72 -14.56 4.52
C ASP A 60 -10.23 -14.72 4.20
N ILE A 61 -9.84 -14.34 2.97
CA ILE A 61 -8.43 -14.16 2.64
C ILE A 61 -8.08 -12.70 2.84
N HIS A 62 -7.03 -12.44 3.62
CA HIS A 62 -6.50 -11.10 3.80
C HIS A 62 -5.31 -10.84 2.88
N PHE A 63 -5.30 -9.65 2.30
CA PHE A 63 -4.27 -9.12 1.44
C PHE A 63 -3.76 -7.79 1.99
N LEU A 64 -2.45 -7.69 2.16
CA LEU A 64 -1.79 -6.42 2.42
C LEU A 64 -1.63 -5.68 1.09
N VAL A 65 -2.26 -4.52 0.98
CA VAL A 65 -2.12 -3.64 -0.17
C VAL A 65 -1.19 -2.49 0.22
N ILE A 66 -0.13 -2.28 -0.56
CA ILE A 66 0.79 -1.16 -0.39
C ILE A 66 0.92 -0.40 -1.70
N LYS A 67 0.63 0.90 -1.67
CA LYS A 67 0.83 1.81 -2.80
C LYS A 67 1.88 2.86 -2.44
N ALA A 68 2.89 3.00 -3.28
CA ALA A 68 3.99 3.96 -3.08
C ALA A 68 3.74 5.24 -3.89
N PHE A 69 3.99 6.39 -3.28
CA PHE A 69 3.93 7.72 -3.87
C PHE A 69 5.17 8.49 -3.46
N GLN A 70 5.68 9.34 -4.35
CA GLN A 70 6.76 10.27 -4.02
C GLN A 70 6.17 11.58 -3.51
N ASN A 71 6.90 12.34 -2.68
CA ASN A 71 6.36 13.57 -2.07
C ASN A 71 5.84 14.61 -3.07
N ILE A 72 6.32 14.58 -4.32
CA ILE A 72 5.83 15.45 -5.41
C ILE A 72 4.52 14.99 -6.05
N GLU A 73 4.09 13.75 -5.78
CA GLU A 73 2.94 13.10 -6.42
C GLU A 73 1.66 13.19 -5.57
N LEU A 74 1.77 13.65 -4.32
CA LEU A 74 0.65 13.77 -3.41
C LEU A 74 0.02 15.15 -3.52
N ASP A 75 -1.29 15.16 -3.76
CA ASP A 75 -2.10 16.37 -3.80
C ASP A 75 -2.33 16.93 -2.37
N ASP A 76 -2.50 18.25 -2.27
CA ASP A 76 -2.76 19.01 -1.03
C ASP A 76 -4.08 18.60 -0.34
N SER A 77 -4.91 17.83 -1.04
CA SER A 77 -6.13 17.21 -0.53
C SER A 77 -5.90 16.19 0.59
N PHE A 78 -4.68 15.67 0.75
CA PHE A 78 -4.33 14.76 1.83
C PHE A 78 -3.89 15.50 3.10
N SER A 79 -4.47 15.15 4.24
CA SER A 79 -3.92 15.53 5.55
C SER A 79 -3.44 14.31 6.31
N TYR A 80 -2.30 14.46 7.00
CA TYR A 80 -1.71 13.43 7.83
C TYR A 80 -1.80 13.78 9.31
N ASP A 81 -2.10 12.76 10.11
CA ASP A 81 -2.07 12.81 11.56
C ASP A 81 -1.10 11.74 12.09
N THR A 82 0.04 12.21 12.60
CA THR A 82 1.15 11.36 13.04
C THR A 82 0.75 10.58 14.29
N GLN A 83 0.73 9.25 14.17
CA GLN A 83 0.49 8.34 15.30
C GLN A 83 1.81 7.94 15.96
N PHE A 84 2.87 7.85 15.16
CA PHE A 84 4.19 7.44 15.61
C PHE A 84 5.26 7.99 14.68
N GLU A 85 6.45 8.28 15.22
CA GLU A 85 7.64 8.65 14.45
C GLU A 85 8.91 8.07 15.07
N GLY A 86 9.90 7.80 14.23
CA GLY A 86 11.20 7.28 14.66
C GLY A 86 12.09 6.84 13.51
N THR A 87 13.33 6.48 13.82
CA THR A 87 14.26 5.90 12.86
C THR A 87 13.92 4.44 12.58
N LEU A 88 13.76 4.09 11.32
CA LEU A 88 13.37 2.74 10.90
C LEU A 88 14.61 1.82 10.80
N ASN A 89 14.60 0.71 11.53
CA ASN A 89 15.64 -0.33 11.46
C ASN A 89 15.37 -1.37 10.38
N GLY A 90 14.09 -1.67 10.12
CA GLY A 90 13.70 -2.66 9.13
C GLY A 90 12.20 -2.76 8.93
N ILE A 91 11.81 -3.33 7.79
CA ILE A 91 10.43 -3.68 7.46
C ILE A 91 10.39 -5.15 7.09
N GLN A 92 9.38 -5.86 7.60
CA GLN A 92 9.11 -7.24 7.28
C GLN A 92 7.67 -7.37 6.79
N ILE A 93 7.48 -8.05 5.67
CA ILE A 93 6.16 -8.40 5.16
C ILE A 93 5.86 -9.84 5.59
N LEU A 94 4.84 -10.00 6.41
CA LEU A 94 4.39 -11.30 6.88
C LEU A 94 3.44 -11.91 5.85
N LYS A 95 3.57 -13.22 5.66
CA LYS A 95 2.79 -14.00 4.69
C LYS A 95 1.96 -15.05 5.41
N SER A 96 0.73 -15.22 4.96
CA SER A 96 -0.16 -16.32 5.36
C SER A 96 -0.21 -17.38 4.26
N THR A 97 -0.42 -18.64 4.66
CA THR A 97 -0.61 -19.76 3.73
C THR A 97 -1.96 -20.43 3.98
N THR A 98 -2.79 -20.54 2.94
CA THR A 98 -4.06 -21.29 2.97
C THR A 98 -4.01 -22.41 1.94
N LYS A 99 -4.47 -23.61 2.32
CA LYS A 99 -4.46 -24.80 1.45
C LYS A 99 -5.86 -25.18 0.98
N GLY A 100 -5.95 -25.77 -0.21
CA GLY A 100 -7.18 -26.40 -0.70
C GLY A 100 -8.32 -25.43 -1.05
N MET A 101 -8.00 -24.26 -1.61
CA MET A 101 -8.99 -23.24 -1.97
C MET A 101 -9.40 -23.34 -3.44
N ILE A 102 -10.66 -23.08 -3.76
CA ILE A 102 -11.13 -22.95 -5.14
C ILE A 102 -11.25 -21.45 -5.46
N VAL A 103 -10.48 -20.98 -6.44
CA VAL A 103 -10.54 -19.60 -6.92
C VAL A 103 -11.04 -19.63 -8.36
N GLN A 104 -12.13 -18.90 -8.65
CA GLN A 104 -12.68 -18.79 -10.01
C GLN A 104 -12.91 -20.16 -10.71
N ARG A 105 -13.44 -21.14 -9.98
CA ARG A 105 -13.69 -22.53 -10.46
C ARG A 105 -12.43 -23.32 -10.82
N LYS A 106 -11.24 -22.87 -10.41
CA LYS A 106 -9.98 -23.62 -10.50
C LYS A 106 -9.52 -23.99 -9.09
N VAL A 107 -9.20 -25.26 -8.88
CA VAL A 107 -8.62 -25.73 -7.61
C VAL A 107 -7.20 -25.18 -7.51
N VAL A 108 -6.93 -24.38 -6.48
CA VAL A 108 -5.60 -23.87 -6.15
C VAL A 108 -5.14 -24.60 -4.89
N GLN A 109 -4.08 -25.40 -5.02
CA GLN A 109 -3.62 -26.25 -3.92
C GLN A 109 -3.03 -25.46 -2.75
N ASP A 110 -2.29 -24.39 -3.03
CA ASP A 110 -1.71 -23.50 -2.02
C ASP A 110 -1.81 -22.03 -2.46
N ILE A 111 -2.41 -21.20 -1.60
CA ILE A 111 -2.44 -19.75 -1.72
C ILE A 111 -1.55 -19.17 -0.63
N ILE A 112 -0.55 -18.39 -1.05
CA ILE A 112 0.30 -17.59 -0.16
C ILE A 112 -0.03 -16.14 -0.44
N THR A 113 -0.41 -15.38 0.59
CA THR A 113 -0.73 -13.95 0.53
C THR A 113 0.07 -13.17 1.55
N GLU A 114 0.50 -11.96 1.20
CA GLU A 114 0.96 -10.98 2.18
C GLU A 114 -0.23 -10.52 3.03
N ASN A 115 -0.09 -10.51 4.37
CA ASN A 115 -1.23 -10.23 5.26
C ASN A 115 -0.93 -9.18 6.35
N ALA A 116 0.34 -8.90 6.63
CA ALA A 116 0.71 -7.90 7.64
C ALA A 116 2.07 -7.27 7.35
N LEU A 117 2.25 -6.04 7.83
CA LEU A 117 3.51 -5.31 7.79
C LEU A 117 4.01 -5.10 9.22
N LEU A 118 5.23 -5.55 9.49
CA LEU A 118 5.96 -5.27 10.71
C LEU A 118 7.04 -4.23 10.42
N ALA A 119 6.98 -3.09 11.10
CA ALA A 119 8.00 -2.06 11.06
C ALA A 119 8.77 -2.04 12.38
N ASP A 120 10.07 -2.30 12.30
CA ASP A 120 11.01 -2.30 13.42
C ASP A 120 11.72 -0.95 13.48
N PHE A 121 11.66 -0.28 14.63
CA PHE A 121 12.26 1.03 14.87
C PHE A 121 13.40 0.93 15.90
N GLU A 122 14.19 1.99 16.03
CA GLU A 122 15.16 2.12 17.11
C GLU A 122 14.50 2.10 18.50
N GLY A 123 15.25 1.58 19.49
CA GLY A 123 14.80 1.47 20.87
C GLY A 123 13.76 0.38 21.12
N ASP A 124 13.85 -0.77 20.42
CA ASP A 124 12.98 -1.95 20.55
C ASP A 124 11.48 -1.68 20.32
N LYS A 125 11.17 -0.61 19.61
CA LYS A 125 9.79 -0.27 19.23
C LYS A 125 9.42 -0.99 17.94
N ARG A 126 8.29 -1.70 17.95
CA ARG A 126 7.78 -2.43 16.78
C ARG A 126 6.32 -2.09 16.54
N LEU A 127 5.97 -1.83 15.28
CA LEU A 127 4.61 -1.56 14.86
C LEU A 127 4.13 -2.65 13.90
N LEU A 128 2.96 -3.21 14.17
CA LEU A 128 2.34 -4.23 13.34
C LEU A 128 1.05 -3.70 12.74
N ILE A 129 0.98 -3.63 11.41
CA ILE A 129 -0.24 -3.38 10.65
C ILE A 129 -0.77 -4.73 10.19
N TYR A 130 -1.92 -5.16 10.71
CA TYR A 130 -2.51 -6.48 10.45
C TYR A 130 -4.04 -6.41 10.46
N PRO A 131 -4.73 -7.39 9.86
CA PRO A 131 -6.17 -7.47 9.91
C PRO A 131 -6.66 -7.78 11.33
N HIS A 132 -7.29 -6.81 11.99
CA HIS A 132 -7.98 -7.04 13.27
C HIS A 132 -9.48 -7.20 13.05
N THR A 133 -10.07 -8.24 13.64
CA THR A 133 -11.51 -8.47 13.58
C THR A 133 -12.26 -7.29 14.21
N LYS A 134 -13.33 -6.79 13.56
CA LYS A 134 -14.12 -5.60 13.95
C LYS A 134 -13.56 -4.21 13.61
N LEU A 135 -12.35 -4.08 13.05
CA LEU A 135 -11.81 -2.78 12.61
C LEU A 135 -12.17 -2.44 11.16
N TYR A 136 -12.36 -3.46 10.32
CA TYR A 136 -12.91 -3.33 8.98
C TYR A 136 -14.42 -3.50 9.10
N SER A 137 -15.15 -2.39 9.16
CA SER A 137 -16.59 -2.40 8.90
C SER A 137 -16.82 -2.95 7.49
N ASP A 138 -17.89 -3.73 7.27
CA ASP A 138 -18.36 -4.17 5.95
C ASP A 138 -18.09 -3.08 4.89
N THR A 139 -17.06 -3.30 4.07
CA THR A 139 -16.43 -2.26 3.24
C THR A 139 -17.26 -1.99 1.98
N SER A 140 -18.52 -1.61 2.16
CA SER A 140 -19.36 -1.09 1.09
C SER A 140 -19.17 0.42 0.86
N ILE A 141 -18.25 1.10 1.57
CA ILE A 141 -18.22 2.57 1.65
C ILE A 141 -16.94 3.27 1.11
N SER A 142 -15.88 2.59 0.63
CA SER A 142 -14.70 3.31 0.10
C SER A 142 -14.22 2.90 -1.29
N ALA A 143 -15.13 2.71 -2.25
CA ALA A 143 -14.75 2.67 -3.67
C ALA A 143 -13.93 3.92 -4.08
N ASN A 144 -14.27 5.09 -3.52
CA ASN A 144 -13.62 6.35 -3.87
C ASN A 144 -12.13 6.44 -3.51
N THR A 145 -11.69 5.96 -2.35
CA THR A 145 -10.28 6.13 -1.94
C THR A 145 -9.35 5.23 -2.74
N ASP A 146 -9.80 4.01 -3.07
CA ASP A 146 -9.08 3.14 -3.99
C ASP A 146 -9.03 3.69 -5.39
N GLU A 147 -10.18 4.14 -5.90
CA GLU A 147 -10.27 4.81 -7.20
C GLU A 147 -9.38 6.04 -7.25
N ILE A 148 -9.30 6.86 -6.19
CA ILE A 148 -8.40 8.02 -6.14
C ILE A 148 -6.94 7.58 -6.17
N LEU A 149 -6.54 6.62 -5.33
CA LEU A 149 -5.16 6.13 -5.32
C LEU A 149 -4.80 5.43 -6.65
N ASP A 150 -5.76 4.74 -7.27
CA ASP A 150 -5.61 4.11 -8.60
C ASP A 150 -5.60 5.14 -9.72
N LEU A 151 -6.40 6.20 -9.66
CA LEU A 151 -6.39 7.31 -10.60
C LEU A 151 -5.05 8.03 -10.55
N ILE A 152 -4.55 8.43 -9.37
CA ILE A 152 -3.25 9.08 -9.25
C ILE A 152 -2.15 8.16 -9.82
N ASN A 153 -2.20 6.86 -9.52
CA ASN A 153 -1.25 5.89 -10.05
C ASN A 153 -1.39 5.70 -11.59
N ALA A 154 -2.62 5.73 -12.13
CA ALA A 154 -2.88 5.61 -13.57
C ALA A 154 -2.46 6.86 -14.36
N TYR A 155 -2.73 8.05 -13.82
CA TYR A 155 -2.27 9.33 -14.37
C TYR A 155 -0.75 9.34 -14.49
N ARG A 156 -0.01 8.83 -13.50
CA ARG A 156 1.46 8.67 -13.58
C ARG A 156 1.91 7.85 -14.80
N PHE A 157 1.26 6.72 -15.10
CA PHE A 157 1.59 5.92 -16.28
C PHE A 157 1.31 6.68 -17.59
N GLN A 158 0.27 7.50 -17.63
CA GLN A 158 -0.04 8.34 -18.80
C GLN A 158 0.97 9.49 -18.95
N THR A 159 1.22 10.27 -17.90
CA THR A 159 2.14 11.42 -17.95
C THR A 159 3.57 10.98 -18.25
N SER A 160 4.02 9.84 -17.71
CA SER A 160 5.33 9.27 -18.04
C SER A 160 5.45 8.81 -19.50
N ARG A 161 4.35 8.28 -20.09
CA ARG A 161 4.30 7.91 -21.51
C ARG A 161 4.30 9.14 -22.42
N ILE A 162 3.56 10.18 -22.06
CA ILE A 162 3.50 11.46 -22.79
C ILE A 162 4.88 12.14 -22.75
N ALA A 163 5.50 12.25 -21.57
CA ALA A 163 6.83 12.80 -21.43
C ALA A 163 7.89 12.03 -22.24
N LYS A 164 7.81 10.68 -22.30
CA LYS A 164 8.68 9.88 -23.18
C LYS A 164 8.44 10.16 -24.67
N GLN A 165 7.19 10.38 -25.08
CA GLN A 165 6.86 10.74 -26.47
C GLN A 165 7.39 12.14 -26.81
N ASP A 166 7.24 13.11 -25.91
CA ASP A 166 7.72 14.47 -26.09
C ASP A 166 9.26 14.55 -26.15
N VAL A 167 9.96 13.80 -25.28
CA VAL A 167 11.42 13.68 -25.33
C VAL A 167 11.87 13.03 -26.65
N ASN A 168 11.17 11.99 -27.11
CA ASN A 168 11.49 11.37 -28.39
C ASN A 168 11.22 12.31 -29.58
N LEU A 169 10.16 13.12 -29.54
CA LEU A 169 9.88 14.14 -30.56
C LEU A 169 10.98 15.19 -30.63
N LEU A 170 11.47 15.65 -29.47
CA LEU A 170 12.59 16.61 -29.37
C LEU A 170 13.91 16.02 -29.85
N LEU A 171 14.14 14.72 -29.65
CA LEU A 171 15.35 14.01 -30.12
C LEU A 171 15.31 13.63 -31.61
N THR A 172 14.12 13.58 -32.23
CA THR A 172 13.97 13.33 -33.67
C THR A 172 14.04 14.60 -34.52
N GLN A 173 14.03 15.78 -33.90
CA GLN A 173 14.15 17.08 -34.60
C GLN A 173 15.56 17.70 -34.53
N SER A 174 16.53 16.97 -33.97
CA SER A 174 17.96 17.34 -33.94
C SER A 174 18.80 16.56 -34.95
#